data_AF-A0A9P9PQ02-F1
#
_entry.id   AF-A0A9P9PQ02-F1
#
_cell.length_a   1.000
_cell.length_b   1.000
_cell.length_c   1.000
_cell.angle_alpha   90.00
_cell.angle_beta   90.00
_cell.angle_gamma   90.00
#
_symmetry.space_group_name_H-M   'P 1'
#
loop_
_entity.id
_entity.type
_entity.pdbx_description
1 polymer ?
#
loop_
_entity_poly.entity_id
_entity_poly.type
_entity_poly.pdbx_seq_one_letter_code
_entity_poly.pdbx_strand_id
1 'polypeptide(L)'
;MSSQLFALSDDMILGKPHAASDLYSPLFGPTLGFKDNAYNTLQPPTSKDAERFGEKPFLIYTSWLLNRRFGARKRKGQVHFGHSLSRNVSREAITSFPRPALRSTAQRFRGETGFQLYSWYLIFHYTIERHREALLWSYIMLRSDTDDDGYLSWPERKKVLRDIKEGMSNEAPERFRTRLFYRVGDILQQAGLERPRVNIDILWTSLDGPMAIKDLDCDVFDTEDCLAPGFSAPASDPQAHSPVFSSAAIFDRVAREIPRCGDCLLKLVLNRRRAGLGPLLPHPSKKAEQRKTVVKALMRYQYTIVQPDALFYMITDAEQVEHVLIKPFIKHEKKVGQLCLNDDVVSQEAGDLQALKEVMSRLFEGLLPEKSSFEE
;
A
#
# COMPACT_ATOMS: atom_id res chain seq x y z
N MET A 1 -3.47 -24.00 -1.64
CA MET A 1 -3.70 -23.59 -0.24
C MET A 1 -3.59 -22.08 -0.16
N SER A 2 -4.60 -21.41 0.41
CA SER A 2 -4.60 -19.95 0.58
C SER A 2 -3.40 -19.53 1.43
N SER A 3 -2.55 -18.64 0.91
CA SER A 3 -1.39 -18.08 1.62
C SER A 3 -1.76 -16.84 2.44
N GLN A 4 -3.06 -16.57 2.65
CA GLN A 4 -3.54 -15.37 3.32
C GLN A 4 -3.55 -15.56 4.85
N LEU A 5 -3.10 -14.55 5.57
CA LEU A 5 -3.18 -14.43 7.02
C LEU A 5 -3.94 -13.17 7.39
N PHE A 6 -4.67 -13.24 8.49
CA PHE A 6 -5.22 -12.07 9.17
C PHE A 6 -4.61 -12.01 10.57
N ALA A 7 -3.97 -10.89 10.89
CA ALA A 7 -3.32 -10.66 12.15
C ALA A 7 -4.07 -9.56 12.92
N LEU A 8 -4.49 -9.89 14.14
CA LEU A 8 -5.00 -8.97 15.13
C LEU A 8 -3.94 -8.83 16.22
N SER A 9 -3.78 -7.62 16.76
CA SER A 9 -3.08 -7.46 18.03
C SER A 9 -3.95 -8.02 19.17
N ASP A 10 -3.33 -8.36 20.29
CA ASP A 10 -3.98 -8.89 21.50
C ASP A 10 -4.91 -7.88 22.18
N ASP A 11 -4.73 -6.59 21.90
CA ASP A 11 -5.53 -5.48 22.38
C ASP A 11 -6.72 -5.10 21.46
N MET A 12 -7.11 -5.96 20.52
CA MET A 12 -8.14 -5.66 19.52
C MET A 12 -9.48 -6.37 19.77
N ILE A 13 -10.56 -5.57 19.71
CA ILE A 13 -11.95 -6.02 19.81
C ILE A 13 -12.65 -5.78 18.46
N LEU A 14 -13.40 -6.78 17.99
CA LEU A 14 -14.24 -6.66 16.80
C LEU A 14 -15.67 -6.25 17.21
N GLY A 15 -16.03 -4.98 16.99
CA GLY A 15 -17.30 -4.41 17.45
C GLY A 15 -18.47 -4.50 16.46
N LYS A 16 -18.22 -4.95 15.23
CA LYS A 16 -19.23 -5.18 14.19
C LYS A 16 -19.00 -6.51 13.47
N PRO A 17 -20.05 -7.14 12.91
CA PRO A 17 -19.90 -8.35 12.10
C PRO A 17 -19.17 -8.02 10.78
N HIS A 18 -17.95 -8.54 10.64
CA HIS A 18 -17.14 -8.38 9.43
C HIS A 18 -17.52 -9.41 8.36
N ALA A 19 -17.46 -9.00 7.10
CA ALA A 19 -17.40 -9.90 5.95
C ALA A 19 -15.96 -10.28 5.64
N ALA A 20 -15.74 -11.39 4.93
CA ALA A 20 -14.39 -11.76 4.47
C ALA A 20 -13.73 -10.65 3.64
N SER A 21 -14.52 -9.95 2.82
CA SER A 21 -14.09 -8.82 1.98
C SER A 21 -13.68 -7.57 2.76
N ASP A 22 -14.01 -7.44 4.05
CA ASP A 22 -13.45 -6.38 4.89
C ASP A 22 -11.95 -6.57 5.10
N LEU A 23 -11.46 -7.81 4.95
CA LEU A 23 -10.08 -8.23 5.20
C LEU A 23 -9.35 -8.55 3.89
N TYR A 24 -9.97 -9.36 3.02
CA TYR A 24 -9.39 -9.84 1.77
C TYR A 24 -10.48 -10.24 0.78
N SER A 25 -10.25 -9.94 -0.51
CA SER A 25 -11.02 -10.57 -1.58
C SER A 25 -10.13 -11.14 -2.69
N PRO A 26 -10.54 -12.24 -3.36
CA PRO A 26 -9.80 -12.76 -4.52
C PRO A 26 -9.69 -11.78 -5.69
N LEU A 27 -10.64 -10.85 -5.82
CA LEU A 27 -10.69 -9.88 -6.93
C LEU A 27 -9.89 -8.60 -6.67
N PHE A 28 -9.74 -8.19 -5.40
CA PHE A 28 -9.12 -6.91 -5.06
C PHE A 28 -7.98 -7.01 -4.04
N GLY A 29 -7.65 -8.21 -3.54
CA GLY A 29 -6.54 -8.44 -2.64
C GLY A 29 -6.81 -8.11 -1.17
N PRO A 30 -5.73 -8.03 -0.35
CA PRO A 30 -5.81 -7.56 1.02
C PRO A 30 -6.22 -6.09 1.12
N THR A 31 -6.91 -5.78 2.22
CA THR A 31 -7.25 -4.43 2.64
C THR A 31 -6.09 -3.78 3.38
N LEU A 32 -5.72 -2.56 2.97
CA LEU A 32 -4.67 -1.73 3.56
C LEU A 32 -5.28 -0.44 4.11
N GLY A 33 -4.86 -0.02 5.29
CA GLY A 33 -5.31 1.22 5.93
C GLY A 33 -4.11 2.08 6.33
N PHE A 34 -4.17 3.39 6.06
CA PHE A 34 -3.08 4.33 6.30
C PHE A 34 -3.48 5.52 7.17
N LYS A 35 -2.59 5.92 8.07
CA LYS A 35 -2.64 7.19 8.83
C LYS A 35 -2.30 8.36 7.90
N ASP A 36 -2.54 9.58 8.38
CA ASP A 36 -2.20 10.80 7.62
C ASP A 36 -0.71 11.14 7.63
N ASN A 37 0.05 10.65 8.62
CA ASN A 37 1.49 10.87 8.67
C ASN A 37 2.21 10.09 7.55
N ALA A 38 3.25 10.71 6.99
CA ALA A 38 4.06 10.11 5.94
C ALA A 38 5.55 10.33 6.17
N TYR A 39 6.36 9.36 5.72
CA TYR A 39 7.80 9.35 5.87
C TYR A 39 8.48 9.31 4.50
N ASN A 40 9.55 10.07 4.35
CA ASN A 40 10.44 10.04 3.18
C ASN A 40 11.88 10.22 3.65
N THR A 41 12.46 9.19 4.25
CA THR A 41 13.80 9.24 4.83
C THR A 41 14.88 9.12 3.75
N LEU A 42 15.53 10.22 3.38
CA LEU A 42 16.56 10.24 2.33
C LEU A 42 17.94 9.84 2.84
N GLN A 43 18.28 10.26 4.06
CA GLN A 43 19.59 10.02 4.67
C GLN A 43 19.55 8.79 5.58
N PRO A 44 20.69 8.10 5.77
CA PRO A 44 20.80 7.04 6.76
C PRO A 44 20.32 7.52 8.15
N PRO A 45 19.47 6.74 8.85
CA PRO A 45 18.99 7.11 10.18
C PRO A 45 20.11 7.23 11.21
N THR A 46 19.96 8.19 12.13
CA THR A 46 20.97 8.57 13.14
C THR A 46 20.63 8.03 14.53
N SER A 47 21.57 8.08 15.48
CA SER A 47 21.29 7.70 16.87
C SER A 47 20.13 8.50 17.48
N LYS A 48 20.00 9.79 17.13
CA LYS A 48 18.86 10.62 17.55
C LYS A 48 17.53 10.11 17.00
N ASP A 49 17.53 9.48 15.84
CA ASP A 49 16.30 8.87 15.28
C ASP A 49 15.93 7.58 16.02
N ALA A 50 16.91 6.86 16.58
CA ALA A 50 16.69 5.67 17.39
C ALA A 50 16.06 5.99 18.76
N GLU A 51 16.30 7.19 19.29
CA GLU A 51 15.77 7.66 20.59
C GLU A 51 14.34 8.20 20.51
N ARG A 52 13.72 8.25 19.32
CA ARG A 52 12.36 8.77 19.17
C ARG A 52 11.34 7.82 19.78
N PHE A 53 10.30 8.38 20.39
CA PHE A 53 9.22 7.62 21.02
C PHE A 53 8.40 6.76 20.03
N GLY A 54 7.99 5.58 20.51
CA GLY A 54 7.05 4.68 19.86
C GLY A 54 7.58 4.07 18.56
N GLU A 55 6.72 3.98 17.55
CA GLU A 55 7.06 3.34 16.27
C GLU A 55 7.92 4.19 15.31
N LYS A 56 8.19 5.45 15.66
CA LYS A 56 8.84 6.42 14.77
C LYS A 56 10.24 5.99 14.31
N PRO A 57 11.15 5.48 15.17
CA PRO A 57 12.49 5.04 14.73
C PRO A 57 12.43 4.00 13.62
N PHE A 58 11.52 3.04 13.75
CA PHE A 58 11.37 1.90 12.85
C PHE A 58 10.74 2.31 11.52
N LEU A 59 9.78 3.23 11.53
CA LEU A 59 9.20 3.83 10.33
C LEU A 59 10.25 4.63 9.54
N ILE A 60 11.07 5.42 10.24
CA ILE A 60 12.17 6.19 9.63
C ILE A 60 13.16 5.24 8.95
N TYR A 61 13.60 4.21 9.66
CA TYR A 61 14.55 3.22 9.14
C TYR A 61 14.01 2.42 7.96
N THR A 62 12.77 1.93 8.08
CA THR A 62 12.14 1.16 7.00
C THR A 62 11.86 2.05 5.79
N SER A 63 11.48 3.31 5.98
CA SER A 63 11.33 4.27 4.89
C SER A 63 12.64 4.51 4.14
N TRP A 64 13.77 4.58 4.85
CA TRP A 64 15.09 4.73 4.22
C TRP A 64 15.43 3.52 3.35
N LEU A 65 15.19 2.30 3.84
CA LEU A 65 15.41 1.08 3.08
C LEU A 65 14.52 0.99 1.84
N LEU A 66 13.23 1.32 1.97
CA LEU A 66 12.30 1.37 0.85
C LEU A 66 12.71 2.42 -0.20
N ASN A 67 13.17 3.59 0.23
CA ASN A 67 13.69 4.63 -0.67
C ASN A 67 14.88 4.15 -1.50
N ARG A 68 15.79 3.37 -0.91
CA ARG A 68 16.95 2.84 -1.62
C ARG A 68 16.56 1.78 -2.67
N ARG A 69 15.48 1.03 -2.43
CA ARG A 69 15.01 -0.02 -3.35
C ARG A 69 14.13 0.55 -4.46
N PHE A 70 13.12 1.35 -4.10
CA PHE A 70 12.04 1.76 -4.99
C PHE A 70 12.09 3.25 -5.37
N GLY A 71 13.11 3.96 -4.92
CA GLY A 71 13.22 5.40 -5.10
C GLY A 71 12.55 6.21 -3.99
N ALA A 72 12.98 7.47 -3.91
CA ALA A 72 12.57 8.41 -2.87
C ALA A 72 11.11 8.85 -3.03
N ARG A 73 10.27 8.62 -2.01
CA ARG A 73 8.91 9.16 -1.96
C ARG A 73 8.31 9.15 -0.56
N LYS A 74 7.26 9.95 -0.38
CA LYS A 74 6.43 9.93 0.84
C LYS A 74 5.60 8.64 0.90
N ARG A 75 5.70 7.94 2.03
CA ARG A 75 4.96 6.69 2.32
C ARG A 75 4.23 6.83 3.66
N LYS A 76 2.93 6.57 3.66
CA LYS A 76 2.07 6.77 4.84
C LYS A 76 2.23 5.66 5.87
N GLY A 77 2.17 6.00 7.16
CA GLY A 77 2.11 5.00 8.23
C GLY A 77 0.83 4.16 8.14
N GLN A 78 0.85 2.91 8.59
CA GLN A 78 -0.36 2.09 8.67
C GLN A 78 -1.25 2.49 9.86
N VAL A 79 -2.57 2.36 9.72
CA VAL A 79 -3.53 2.50 10.84
C VAL A 79 -3.39 1.31 11.79
N HIS A 80 -3.71 1.50 13.07
CA HIS A 80 -3.91 0.39 14.01
C HIS A 80 -5.27 -0.26 13.76
N PHE A 81 -5.30 -1.25 12.87
CA PHE A 81 -6.45 -2.11 12.59
C PHE A 81 -5.94 -3.50 12.19
N GLY A 82 -6.79 -4.52 12.20
CA GLY A 82 -6.44 -5.88 11.80
C GLY A 82 -5.85 -5.92 10.40
N HIS A 83 -4.71 -6.59 10.27
CA HIS A 83 -3.92 -6.59 9.03
C HIS A 83 -4.06 -7.89 8.26
N SER A 84 -4.42 -7.76 6.99
CA SER A 84 -4.54 -8.87 6.05
C SER A 84 -3.32 -8.94 5.16
N LEU A 85 -2.67 -10.10 5.09
CA LEU A 85 -1.35 -10.25 4.45
C LEU A 85 -1.21 -11.57 3.70
N SER A 86 -0.50 -11.54 2.57
CA SER A 86 -0.06 -12.74 1.88
C SER A 86 1.27 -13.21 2.45
N ARG A 87 1.35 -14.42 3.02
CA ARG A 87 2.59 -15.04 3.55
C ARG A 87 3.75 -14.97 2.57
N ASN A 88 3.47 -15.20 1.29
CA ASN A 88 4.49 -15.22 0.25
C ASN A 88 5.04 -13.83 -0.02
N VAL A 89 4.17 -12.82 -0.08
CA VAL A 89 4.58 -11.41 -0.26
C VAL A 89 5.28 -10.90 1.00
N SER A 90 4.80 -11.26 2.20
CA SER A 90 5.44 -10.90 3.46
C SER A 90 6.85 -11.48 3.57
N ARG A 91 7.02 -12.76 3.23
CA ARG A 91 8.34 -13.40 3.19
C ARG A 91 9.25 -12.69 2.20
N GLU A 92 8.77 -12.46 0.97
CA GLU A 92 9.52 -11.75 -0.08
C GLU A 92 9.95 -10.34 0.36
N ALA A 93 9.06 -9.59 1.00
CA ALA A 93 9.32 -8.25 1.49
C ALA A 93 10.41 -8.24 2.56
N ILE A 94 10.32 -9.14 3.55
CA ILE A 94 11.32 -9.25 4.63
C ILE A 94 12.68 -9.70 4.06
N THR A 95 12.71 -10.73 3.21
CA THR A 95 13.95 -11.26 2.64
C THR A 95 14.62 -10.31 1.63
N SER A 96 13.89 -9.32 1.12
CA SER A 96 14.45 -8.26 0.28
C SER A 96 15.45 -7.37 1.02
N PHE A 97 15.51 -7.46 2.35
CA PHE A 97 16.41 -6.71 3.21
C PHE A 97 17.11 -7.66 4.20
N PRO A 98 18.01 -8.55 3.74
CA PRO A 98 18.47 -9.70 4.53
C PRO A 98 19.25 -9.32 5.80
N ARG A 99 20.14 -8.32 5.72
CA ARG A 99 20.86 -7.82 6.91
C ARG A 99 19.91 -7.17 7.93
N PRO A 100 19.02 -6.22 7.54
CA PRO A 100 17.97 -5.71 8.42
C PRO A 100 17.05 -6.79 9.00
N ALA A 101 16.67 -7.80 8.21
CA ALA A 101 15.80 -8.88 8.64
C ALA A 101 16.46 -9.71 9.75
N LEU A 102 17.71 -10.15 9.56
CA LEU A 102 18.47 -10.91 10.57
C LEU A 102 18.62 -10.14 11.89
N ARG A 103 18.87 -8.83 11.83
CA ARG A 103 18.97 -7.98 13.03
C ARG A 103 17.62 -7.83 13.74
N SER A 104 16.54 -7.67 12.97
CA SER A 104 15.20 -7.53 13.54
C SER A 104 14.74 -8.82 14.22
N THR A 105 15.09 -9.99 13.67
CA THR A 105 14.76 -11.30 14.28
C THR A 105 15.55 -11.61 15.54
N ALA A 106 16.68 -10.92 15.78
CA ALA A 106 17.50 -11.09 16.97
C ALA A 106 16.94 -10.33 18.19
N GLN A 107 15.87 -9.55 18.01
CA GLN A 107 15.24 -8.76 19.06
C GLN A 107 13.89 -9.38 19.44
N ARG A 108 13.61 -9.43 20.73
CA ARG A 108 12.44 -10.16 21.26
C ARG A 108 11.19 -9.29 21.21
N PHE A 109 11.33 -8.01 21.51
CA PHE A 109 10.25 -7.03 21.48
C PHE A 109 10.49 -5.92 20.46
N ARG A 110 9.38 -5.43 19.90
CA ARG A 110 9.35 -4.19 19.13
C ARG A 110 9.68 -3.04 20.08
N GLY A 111 10.67 -2.21 19.77
CA GLY A 111 11.11 -1.14 20.68
C GLY A 111 12.47 -1.37 21.32
N GLU A 112 13.06 -2.56 21.20
CA GLU A 112 14.43 -2.81 21.67
C GLU A 112 15.46 -1.94 20.93
N THR A 113 16.61 -1.70 21.57
CA THR A 113 17.61 -0.72 21.14
C THR A 113 18.01 -0.84 19.67
N GLY A 114 18.11 0.29 18.97
CA GLY A 114 18.55 0.36 17.58
C GLY A 114 17.43 0.33 16.55
N PHE A 115 17.72 -0.20 15.35
CA PHE A 115 16.81 -0.15 14.21
C PHE A 115 16.29 -1.54 13.81
N GLN A 116 14.97 -1.66 13.80
CA GLN A 116 14.23 -2.82 13.31
C GLN A 116 13.43 -2.49 12.05
N LEU A 117 13.15 -3.52 11.24
CA LEU A 117 12.16 -3.44 10.19
C LEU A 117 10.77 -3.32 10.79
N TYR A 118 10.05 -2.26 10.43
CA TYR A 118 8.64 -2.14 10.73
C TYR A 118 7.85 -3.00 9.75
N SER A 119 7.48 -4.21 10.18
CA SER A 119 6.94 -5.25 9.28
C SER A 119 5.67 -4.84 8.52
N TRP A 120 4.67 -4.23 9.19
CA TRP A 120 3.42 -3.87 8.50
C TRP A 120 3.64 -2.80 7.43
N TYR A 121 4.30 -1.70 7.82
CA TYR A 121 4.76 -0.64 6.93
C TYR A 121 5.55 -1.18 5.75
N LEU A 122 6.53 -2.06 6.00
CA LEU A 122 7.32 -2.70 4.95
C LEU A 122 6.43 -3.47 3.98
N ILE A 123 5.58 -4.38 4.47
CA ILE A 123 4.82 -5.29 3.61
C ILE A 123 3.76 -4.52 2.80
N PHE A 124 3.10 -3.53 3.41
CA PHE A 124 2.09 -2.71 2.73
C PHE A 124 2.71 -1.95 1.57
N HIS A 125 3.78 -1.20 1.83
CA HIS A 125 4.45 -0.42 0.80
C HIS A 125 5.18 -1.30 -0.22
N TYR A 126 5.77 -2.42 0.20
CA TYR A 126 6.37 -3.38 -0.71
C TYR A 126 5.32 -3.92 -1.70
N THR A 127 4.12 -4.28 -1.23
CA THR A 127 3.04 -4.75 -2.10
C THR A 127 2.65 -3.69 -3.13
N ILE A 128 2.48 -2.43 -2.70
CA ILE A 128 2.15 -1.30 -3.57
C ILE A 128 3.24 -1.08 -4.63
N GLU A 129 4.50 -1.05 -4.20
CA GLU A 129 5.64 -0.76 -5.08
C GLU A 129 5.89 -1.91 -6.06
N ARG A 130 5.72 -3.18 -5.65
CA ARG A 130 5.86 -4.33 -6.56
C ARG A 130 4.75 -4.38 -7.60
N HIS A 131 3.53 -4.01 -7.24
CA HIS A 131 2.45 -3.85 -8.22
C HIS A 131 2.79 -2.75 -9.24
N ARG A 132 3.30 -1.60 -8.76
CA ARG A 132 3.76 -0.49 -9.61
C ARG A 132 4.91 -0.91 -10.54
N GLU A 133 5.95 -1.54 -10.01
CA GLU A 133 7.08 -2.07 -10.79
C GLU A 133 6.61 -3.05 -11.86
N ALA A 134 5.70 -3.97 -11.53
CA ALA A 134 5.16 -4.93 -12.49
C ALA A 134 4.42 -4.24 -13.65
N LEU A 135 3.68 -3.16 -13.37
CA LEU A 135 3.02 -2.37 -14.41
C LEU A 135 4.01 -1.62 -15.31
N LEU A 136 5.03 -0.99 -14.71
CA LEU A 136 6.08 -0.29 -15.45
C LEU A 136 6.90 -1.26 -16.31
N TRP A 137 7.29 -2.39 -15.74
CA TRP A 137 8.01 -3.46 -16.42
C TRP A 137 7.18 -3.99 -17.58
N SER A 138 5.90 -4.29 -17.35
CA SER A 138 4.96 -4.71 -18.39
C SER A 138 4.88 -3.71 -19.54
N TYR A 139 4.75 -2.43 -19.23
CA TYR A 139 4.59 -1.41 -20.26
C TYR A 139 5.88 -1.14 -21.02
N ILE A 140 7.01 -0.90 -20.34
CA ILE A 140 8.28 -0.54 -20.96
C ILE A 140 8.95 -1.75 -21.61
N MET A 141 9.15 -2.83 -20.86
CA MET A 141 9.97 -3.97 -21.28
C MET A 141 9.25 -4.94 -22.22
N LEU A 142 7.91 -5.01 -22.16
CA LEU A 142 7.16 -6.04 -22.90
C LEU A 142 6.18 -5.47 -23.91
N ARG A 143 5.48 -4.39 -23.55
CA ARG A 143 4.46 -3.81 -24.45
C ARG A 143 5.08 -2.84 -25.45
N SER A 144 6.02 -2.01 -25.00
CA SER A 144 6.61 -0.94 -25.81
C SER A 144 7.72 -1.46 -26.73
N ASP A 145 8.60 -2.31 -26.20
CA ASP A 145 9.51 -3.16 -26.95
C ASP A 145 8.67 -4.25 -27.64
N THR A 146 8.46 -4.12 -28.95
CA THR A 146 7.51 -4.95 -29.70
C THR A 146 8.15 -6.16 -30.36
N ASP A 147 9.45 -6.13 -30.62
CA ASP A 147 10.24 -7.22 -31.20
C ASP A 147 11.14 -7.96 -30.19
N ASP A 148 11.09 -7.58 -28.91
CA ASP A 148 11.81 -8.22 -27.80
C ASP A 148 13.35 -8.12 -27.91
N ASP A 149 13.86 -7.06 -28.53
CA ASP A 149 15.30 -6.85 -28.74
C ASP A 149 16.00 -6.13 -27.57
N GLY A 150 15.24 -5.68 -26.57
CA GLY A 150 15.75 -4.96 -25.40
C GLY A 150 15.97 -3.46 -25.62
N TYR A 151 15.54 -2.92 -26.75
CA TYR A 151 15.80 -1.56 -27.19
C TYR A 151 14.51 -0.88 -27.67
N LEU A 152 14.27 0.36 -27.27
CA LEU A 152 13.13 1.12 -27.80
C LEU A 152 13.54 1.87 -29.05
N SER A 153 13.34 1.23 -30.20
CA SER A 153 13.58 1.83 -31.51
C SER A 153 12.71 3.07 -31.75
N TRP A 154 13.10 3.97 -32.66
CA TRP A 154 12.27 5.13 -32.99
C TRP A 154 10.79 4.80 -33.32
N PRO A 155 10.46 3.77 -34.12
CA PRO A 155 9.06 3.36 -34.30
C PRO A 155 8.32 3.02 -33.01
N GLU A 156 8.98 2.45 -32.01
CA GLU A 156 8.40 2.08 -30.72
C GLU A 156 8.28 3.28 -29.78
N ARG A 157 9.31 4.12 -29.71
CA ARG A 157 9.27 5.40 -28.99
C ARG A 157 8.11 6.26 -29.49
N LYS A 158 7.88 6.33 -30.80
CA LYS A 158 6.68 6.99 -31.38
C LYS A 158 5.35 6.41 -30.89
N LYS A 159 5.25 5.11 -30.62
CA LYS A 159 4.04 4.51 -30.05
C LYS A 159 3.87 4.96 -28.59
N VAL A 160 4.95 4.96 -27.80
CA VAL A 160 4.93 5.46 -26.41
C VAL A 160 4.50 6.92 -26.35
N LEU A 161 5.06 7.78 -27.21
CA LEU A 161 4.68 9.20 -27.31
C LEU A 161 3.20 9.38 -27.68
N ARG A 162 2.68 8.54 -28.59
CA ARG A 162 1.27 8.55 -28.96
C ARG A 162 0.37 8.13 -27.80
N ASP A 163 0.76 7.09 -27.08
CA ASP A 163 0.03 6.59 -25.91
C ASP A 163 -0.05 7.67 -24.82
N ILE A 164 1.04 8.40 -24.57
CA ILE A 164 1.10 9.53 -23.65
C ILE A 164 0.18 10.67 -24.14
N LYS A 165 0.33 11.07 -25.41
CA LYS A 165 -0.47 12.15 -26.01
C LYS A 165 -1.97 11.87 -25.97
N GLU A 166 -2.38 10.63 -26.26
CA GLU A 166 -3.77 10.18 -26.16
C GLU A 166 -4.28 10.33 -24.72
N GLY A 167 -3.49 9.89 -23.74
CA GLY A 167 -3.82 10.02 -22.31
C GLY A 167 -3.95 11.46 -21.83
N MET A 168 -3.07 12.35 -22.28
CA MET A 168 -3.12 13.79 -21.97
C MET A 168 -4.28 14.52 -22.67
N SER A 169 -4.74 14.02 -23.81
CA SER A 169 -5.82 14.65 -24.58
C SER A 169 -7.22 14.38 -24.03
N ASN A 170 -7.38 13.33 -23.22
CA ASN A 170 -8.64 13.05 -22.55
C ASN A 170 -8.84 14.03 -21.39
N GLU A 171 -10.08 14.15 -20.91
CA GLU A 171 -10.35 14.85 -19.65
C GLU A 171 -9.48 14.30 -18.52
N ALA A 172 -9.31 15.12 -17.48
CA ALA A 172 -8.61 14.73 -16.26
C ALA A 172 -9.07 13.34 -15.79
N PRO A 173 -8.16 12.43 -15.37
CA PRO A 173 -8.50 11.04 -15.07
C PRO A 173 -9.65 10.86 -14.08
N GLU A 174 -9.86 11.83 -13.19
CA GLU A 174 -10.92 11.87 -12.18
C GLU A 174 -12.32 12.00 -12.82
N ARG A 175 -12.41 12.56 -14.03
CA ARG A 175 -13.63 12.70 -14.84
C ARG A 175 -13.71 11.66 -15.96
N PHE A 176 -12.57 11.36 -16.59
CA PHE A 176 -12.55 10.42 -17.71
C PHE A 176 -12.66 8.95 -17.26
N ARG A 177 -11.92 8.53 -16.24
CA ARG A 177 -11.89 7.12 -15.84
C ARG A 177 -13.05 6.75 -14.92
N THR A 178 -13.57 5.54 -15.12
CA THR A 178 -14.42 4.85 -14.15
C THR A 178 -13.59 4.54 -12.92
N ARG A 179 -14.03 5.09 -11.80
CA ARG A 179 -13.44 4.90 -10.48
C ARG A 179 -13.92 3.57 -9.89
N LEU A 180 -13.13 2.50 -10.05
CA LEU A 180 -13.54 1.14 -9.63
C LEU A 180 -13.67 1.02 -8.12
N PHE A 181 -12.90 1.80 -7.35
CA PHE A 181 -13.01 1.83 -5.89
C PHE A 181 -14.42 2.12 -5.36
N TYR A 182 -15.23 2.94 -6.04
CA TYR A 182 -16.65 3.15 -5.66
C TYR A 182 -17.56 1.95 -5.96
N ARG A 183 -17.08 0.98 -6.75
CA ARG A 183 -17.86 -0.15 -7.26
C ARG A 183 -17.40 -1.50 -6.72
N VAL A 184 -16.46 -1.53 -5.78
CA VAL A 184 -15.90 -2.79 -5.24
C VAL A 184 -17.00 -3.67 -4.68
N GLY A 185 -17.89 -3.13 -3.84
CA GLY A 185 -19.03 -3.89 -3.29
C GLY A 185 -19.94 -4.46 -4.38
N ASP A 186 -20.26 -3.68 -5.42
CA ASP A 186 -21.09 -4.15 -6.52
C ASP A 186 -20.43 -5.28 -7.32
N ILE A 187 -19.14 -5.12 -7.62
CA ILE A 187 -18.36 -6.10 -8.38
C ILE A 187 -18.20 -7.40 -7.58
N LEU A 188 -17.96 -7.31 -6.27
CA LEU A 188 -17.91 -8.49 -5.39
C LEU A 188 -19.25 -9.23 -5.39
N GLN A 189 -20.37 -8.51 -5.22
CA GLN A 189 -21.69 -9.12 -5.23
C GLN A 189 -22.02 -9.79 -6.56
N GLN A 190 -21.70 -9.13 -7.68
CA GLN A 190 -21.87 -9.71 -9.03
C GLN A 190 -21.04 -10.99 -9.24
N ALA A 191 -19.90 -11.10 -8.57
CA ALA A 191 -19.06 -12.29 -8.58
C ALA A 191 -19.47 -13.36 -7.55
N GLY A 192 -20.60 -13.18 -6.85
CA GLY A 192 -21.06 -14.10 -5.80
C GLY A 192 -20.26 -14.01 -4.50
N LEU A 193 -19.48 -12.94 -4.30
CA LEU A 193 -18.75 -12.67 -3.09
C LEU A 193 -19.51 -11.67 -2.20
N GLU A 194 -19.35 -11.80 -0.89
CA GLU A 194 -19.95 -10.87 0.05
C GLU A 194 -19.34 -9.46 -0.07
N ARG A 195 -20.17 -8.43 0.17
CA ARG A 195 -19.74 -7.03 0.22
C ARG A 195 -19.06 -6.71 1.54
N PRO A 196 -18.11 -5.76 1.59
CA PRO A 196 -17.59 -5.22 2.84
C PRO A 196 -18.75 -4.71 3.71
N ARG A 197 -18.74 -5.08 5.00
CA ARG A 197 -19.76 -4.67 5.97
C ARG A 197 -19.25 -3.55 6.89
N VAL A 198 -17.94 -3.50 7.10
CA VAL A 198 -17.29 -2.60 8.06
C VAL A 198 -16.43 -1.59 7.32
N ASN A 199 -15.49 -2.05 6.49
CA ASN A 199 -14.55 -1.21 5.75
C ASN A 199 -15.18 -0.76 4.42
N ILE A 200 -16.31 -0.04 4.51
CA ILE A 200 -17.09 0.42 3.36
C ILE A 200 -16.51 1.68 2.68
N ASP A 201 -15.70 2.46 3.40
CA ASP A 201 -15.03 3.65 2.85
C ASP A 201 -13.75 3.23 2.11
N ILE A 202 -13.92 2.82 0.86
CA ILE A 202 -12.85 2.37 -0.01
C ILE A 202 -12.28 3.57 -0.76
N LEU A 203 -10.99 3.84 -0.55
CA LEU A 203 -10.29 5.01 -1.07
C LEU A 203 -9.63 4.75 -2.42
N TRP A 204 -9.21 3.51 -2.70
CA TRP A 204 -8.49 3.15 -3.93
C TRP A 204 -8.41 1.63 -4.14
N THR A 205 -8.22 1.18 -5.39
CA THR A 205 -7.87 -0.21 -5.71
C THR A 205 -6.67 -0.28 -6.64
N SER A 206 -5.88 -1.34 -6.54
CA SER A 206 -4.75 -1.56 -7.47
C SER A 206 -5.20 -1.74 -8.94
N LEU A 207 -6.48 -2.08 -9.18
CA LEU A 207 -7.08 -2.17 -10.51
C LEU A 207 -7.31 -0.80 -11.18
N ASP A 208 -7.37 0.27 -10.39
CA ASP A 208 -7.39 1.65 -10.91
C ASP A 208 -5.98 2.15 -11.29
N GLY A 209 -4.92 1.45 -10.85
CA GLY A 209 -3.52 1.84 -10.96
C GLY A 209 -2.85 1.87 -9.57
N PRO A 210 -1.54 2.18 -9.45
CA PRO A 210 -0.92 2.32 -8.14
C PRO A 210 -1.42 3.57 -7.42
N MET A 211 -1.66 3.50 -6.11
CA MET A 211 -2.21 4.62 -5.30
C MET A 211 -1.46 5.95 -5.50
N ALA A 212 -0.17 5.89 -5.78
CA ALA A 212 0.68 7.04 -6.08
C ALA A 212 0.15 7.97 -7.18
N ILE A 213 -0.69 7.48 -8.10
CA ILE A 213 -1.21 8.30 -9.21
C ILE A 213 -2.48 9.07 -8.85
N LYS A 214 -3.16 8.73 -7.75
CA LYS A 214 -4.51 9.24 -7.42
C LYS A 214 -4.56 10.77 -7.47
N ASP A 215 -3.66 11.41 -6.74
CA ASP A 215 -3.62 12.87 -6.59
C ASP A 215 -2.40 13.49 -7.30
N LEU A 216 -1.79 12.76 -8.25
CA LEU A 216 -0.59 13.21 -8.94
C LEU A 216 -0.93 14.08 -10.15
N ASP A 217 -0.39 15.30 -10.18
CA ASP A 217 -0.41 16.16 -11.35
C ASP A 217 0.73 15.83 -12.32
N CYS A 218 0.35 15.59 -13.57
CA CYS A 218 1.19 15.15 -14.68
C CYS A 218 1.13 16.10 -15.89
N ASP A 219 0.62 17.31 -15.72
CA ASP A 219 0.54 18.31 -16.80
C ASP A 219 1.93 18.70 -17.32
N VAL A 220 2.96 18.58 -16.47
CA VAL A 220 4.36 18.91 -16.78
C VAL A 220 5.19 17.65 -17.08
N PHE A 221 4.58 16.60 -17.64
CA PHE A 221 5.32 15.39 -18.01
C PHE A 221 6.26 15.67 -19.19
N ASP A 222 7.56 15.77 -18.91
CA ASP A 222 8.60 15.96 -19.91
C ASP A 222 9.19 14.60 -20.32
N THR A 223 9.08 14.24 -21.60
CA THR A 223 9.56 12.96 -22.13
C THR A 223 11.08 12.84 -22.13
N GLU A 224 11.79 13.94 -22.28
CA GLU A 224 13.25 13.98 -22.32
C GLU A 224 13.81 13.77 -20.91
N ASP A 225 13.25 14.46 -19.93
CA ASP A 225 13.64 14.29 -18.54
C ASP A 225 13.20 12.93 -17.98
N CYS A 226 11.98 12.48 -18.31
CA CYS A 226 11.43 11.27 -17.70
C CYS A 226 11.89 9.97 -18.35
N LEU A 227 12.00 9.91 -19.69
CA LEU A 227 12.27 8.67 -20.40
C LEU A 227 13.74 8.58 -20.82
N ALA A 228 14.23 9.55 -21.57
CA ALA A 228 15.65 9.73 -21.88
C ALA A 228 15.86 11.00 -22.73
N PRO A 229 17.04 11.65 -22.67
CA PRO A 229 17.39 12.69 -23.62
C PRO A 229 17.38 12.16 -25.07
N GLY A 230 16.73 12.89 -25.97
CA GLY A 230 16.45 12.49 -27.35
C GLY A 230 15.27 11.54 -27.53
N PHE A 231 14.47 11.24 -26.49
CA PHE A 231 13.42 10.23 -26.59
C PHE A 231 12.37 10.59 -27.64
N SER A 232 12.04 11.87 -27.80
CA SER A 232 11.11 12.38 -28.81
C SER A 232 11.73 12.66 -30.18
N ALA A 233 13.02 12.39 -30.38
CA ALA A 233 13.73 12.70 -31.63
C ALA A 233 14.04 11.44 -32.49
N PRO A 234 13.81 11.51 -33.82
CA PRO A 234 14.21 10.45 -34.75
C PRO A 234 15.73 10.35 -34.92
N ALA A 235 16.43 11.48 -34.74
CA ALA A 235 17.86 11.61 -34.98
C ALA A 235 18.74 10.95 -33.91
N SER A 236 18.15 10.23 -32.95
CA SER A 236 18.86 9.61 -31.84
C SER A 236 19.28 8.16 -32.09
N ASP A 237 18.82 7.53 -33.20
CA ASP A 237 19.23 6.18 -33.63
C ASP A 237 19.98 6.07 -35.00
N PRO A 238 20.56 7.11 -35.66
CA PRO A 238 20.90 7.02 -37.09
C PRO A 238 22.22 6.30 -37.38
N GLN A 239 23.07 6.09 -36.38
CA GLN A 239 24.43 5.57 -36.55
C GLN A 239 24.77 4.39 -35.62
N ALA A 240 24.23 4.38 -34.39
CA ALA A 240 24.41 3.30 -33.42
C ALA A 240 23.30 3.32 -32.36
N HIS A 241 23.02 2.17 -31.75
CA HIS A 241 22.06 2.06 -30.64
C HIS A 241 22.58 2.84 -29.43
N SER A 242 21.90 3.93 -29.08
CA SER A 242 22.20 4.68 -27.85
C SER A 242 21.76 3.90 -26.61
N PRO A 243 22.65 3.58 -25.65
CA PRO A 243 22.32 2.74 -24.50
C PRO A 243 21.22 3.34 -23.60
N VAL A 244 20.99 4.65 -23.69
CA VAL A 244 19.91 5.33 -22.94
C VAL A 244 18.51 4.94 -23.40
N PHE A 245 18.34 4.38 -24.60
CA PHE A 245 17.05 3.86 -25.08
C PHE A 245 16.88 2.36 -24.89
N SER A 246 17.84 1.69 -24.23
CA SER A 246 17.58 0.33 -23.77
C SER A 246 16.35 0.33 -22.87
N SER A 247 15.45 -0.64 -23.06
CA SER A 247 14.22 -0.73 -22.28
C SER A 247 14.54 -0.86 -20.79
N ALA A 248 15.63 -1.55 -20.45
CA ALA A 248 16.14 -1.69 -19.09
C ALA A 248 16.56 -0.36 -18.45
N ALA A 249 17.28 0.52 -19.18
CA ALA A 249 17.69 1.81 -18.65
C ALA A 249 16.48 2.72 -18.40
N ILE A 250 15.54 2.77 -19.34
CA ILE A 250 14.30 3.53 -19.18
C ILE A 250 13.48 2.99 -18.02
N PHE A 251 13.37 1.67 -17.89
CA PHE A 251 12.67 1.03 -16.79
C PHE A 251 13.29 1.39 -15.43
N ASP A 252 14.61 1.27 -15.24
CA ASP A 252 15.27 1.62 -13.98
C ASP A 252 15.06 3.10 -13.63
N ARG A 253 15.15 3.98 -14.65
CA ARG A 253 14.90 5.42 -14.51
C ARG A 253 13.51 5.70 -13.95
N VAL A 254 12.46 5.18 -14.60
CA VAL A 254 11.07 5.47 -14.19
C VAL A 254 10.61 4.65 -12.98
N ALA A 255 11.22 3.49 -12.73
CA ALA A 255 10.88 2.64 -11.59
C ALA A 255 11.51 3.17 -10.30
N ARG A 256 12.77 3.60 -10.34
CA ARG A 256 13.58 3.84 -9.13
C ARG A 256 14.25 5.20 -9.08
N GLU A 257 14.86 5.67 -10.16
CA GLU A 257 15.61 6.95 -10.13
C GLU A 257 14.68 8.14 -9.98
N ILE A 258 13.61 8.18 -10.78
CA ILE A 258 12.61 9.24 -10.79
C ILE A 258 11.21 8.62 -10.72
N PRO A 259 10.77 8.11 -9.54
CA PRO A 259 9.50 7.41 -9.42
C PRO A 259 8.28 8.21 -9.88
N ARG A 260 8.32 9.54 -9.71
CA ARG A 260 7.27 10.45 -10.20
C ARG A 260 7.05 10.32 -11.70
N CYS A 261 8.11 10.18 -12.49
CA CYS A 261 8.01 9.97 -13.94
C CYS A 261 7.30 8.66 -14.26
N GLY A 262 7.62 7.56 -13.55
CA GLY A 262 6.90 6.31 -13.72
C GLY A 262 5.43 6.41 -13.31
N ASP A 263 5.11 7.13 -12.24
CA ASP A 263 3.72 7.33 -11.81
C ASP A 263 2.92 8.11 -12.86
N CYS A 264 3.49 9.17 -13.42
CA CYS A 264 2.84 9.93 -14.48
C CYS A 264 2.71 9.13 -15.77
N LEU A 265 3.73 8.37 -16.16
CA LEU A 265 3.64 7.47 -17.30
C LEU A 265 2.46 6.50 -17.15
N LEU A 266 2.34 5.84 -15.98
CA LEU A 266 1.23 4.95 -15.70
C LEU A 266 -0.12 5.68 -15.73
N LYS A 267 -0.22 6.87 -15.10
CA LYS A 267 -1.45 7.68 -15.05
C LYS A 267 -1.93 8.02 -16.46
N LEU A 268 -1.03 8.54 -17.31
CA LEU A 268 -1.34 8.97 -18.67
C LEU A 268 -1.72 7.77 -19.56
N VAL A 269 -0.96 6.68 -19.53
CA VAL A 269 -1.25 5.49 -20.34
C VAL A 269 -2.56 4.81 -19.92
N LEU A 270 -2.87 4.79 -18.62
CA LEU A 270 -4.17 4.31 -18.13
C LEU A 270 -5.30 5.23 -18.59
N ASN A 271 -5.09 6.55 -18.63
CA ASN A 271 -6.11 7.51 -19.05
C ASN A 271 -6.55 7.39 -20.52
N ARG A 272 -6.01 6.44 -21.29
CA ARG A 272 -6.47 6.09 -22.64
C ARG A 272 -7.76 5.26 -22.67
N ARG A 273 -8.15 4.67 -21.54
CA ARG A 273 -9.34 3.83 -21.44
C ARG A 273 -10.15 4.20 -20.20
N ARG A 274 -11.47 3.99 -20.27
CA ARG A 274 -12.39 4.25 -19.16
C ARG A 274 -12.11 3.39 -17.93
N ALA A 275 -11.64 2.16 -18.09
CA ALA A 275 -11.38 1.28 -16.95
C ALA A 275 -10.29 0.24 -17.25
N GLY A 276 -9.76 -0.36 -16.17
CA GLY A 276 -8.83 -1.48 -16.21
C GLY A 276 -7.40 -1.10 -16.58
N LEU A 277 -6.55 -2.13 -16.61
CA LEU A 277 -5.09 -2.04 -16.79
C LEU A 277 -4.62 -2.40 -18.20
N GLY A 278 -5.56 -2.73 -19.11
CA GLY A 278 -5.26 -3.25 -20.45
C GLY A 278 -4.26 -2.45 -21.29
N PRO A 279 -4.24 -1.10 -21.25
CA PRO A 279 -3.24 -0.28 -21.93
C PRO A 279 -1.80 -0.51 -21.47
N LEU A 280 -1.57 -1.07 -20.28
CA LEU A 280 -0.24 -1.35 -19.75
C LEU A 280 0.24 -2.78 -20.02
N LEU A 281 -0.67 -3.67 -20.42
CA LEU A 281 -0.38 -5.10 -20.57
C LEU A 281 0.17 -5.44 -21.96
N PRO A 282 0.96 -6.52 -22.11
CA PRO A 282 1.38 -7.01 -23.42
C PRO A 282 0.17 -7.34 -24.30
N HIS A 283 0.33 -7.22 -25.62
CA HIS A 283 -0.78 -7.40 -26.55
C HIS A 283 -1.33 -8.84 -26.46
N PRO A 284 -2.65 -9.04 -26.32
CA PRO A 284 -3.21 -10.36 -26.02
C PRO A 284 -2.97 -11.39 -27.12
N SER A 285 -2.89 -10.96 -28.39
CA SER A 285 -2.60 -11.85 -29.52
C SER A 285 -1.13 -11.97 -29.91
N LYS A 286 -0.28 -11.00 -29.56
CA LYS A 286 1.15 -11.00 -29.97
C LYS A 286 2.08 -11.52 -28.87
N LYS A 287 1.73 -11.28 -27.61
CA LYS A 287 2.55 -11.60 -26.43
C LYS A 287 1.70 -12.24 -25.33
N ALA A 288 0.96 -13.28 -25.69
CA ALA A 288 -0.03 -13.92 -24.82
C ALA A 288 0.59 -14.53 -23.55
N GLU A 289 1.73 -15.21 -23.68
CA GLU A 289 2.40 -15.84 -22.54
C GLU A 289 3.02 -14.80 -21.60
N GLN A 290 3.68 -13.76 -22.13
CA GLN A 290 4.17 -12.64 -21.34
C GLN A 290 3.00 -11.95 -20.61
N ARG A 291 1.85 -11.77 -21.28
CA ARG A 291 0.65 -11.22 -20.66
C ARG A 291 0.15 -12.07 -19.50
N LYS A 292 0.11 -13.41 -19.64
CA LYS A 292 -0.26 -14.32 -18.54
C LYS A 292 0.68 -14.16 -17.35
N THR A 293 1.98 -14.06 -17.59
CA THR A 293 2.99 -13.84 -16.54
C THR A 293 2.78 -12.51 -15.82
N VAL A 294 2.56 -11.42 -16.57
CA VAL A 294 2.25 -10.10 -15.99
C VAL A 294 0.97 -10.16 -15.16
N VAL A 295 -0.10 -10.76 -15.67
CA VAL A 295 -1.36 -10.86 -14.92
C VAL A 295 -1.17 -11.63 -13.61
N LYS A 296 -0.41 -12.73 -13.61
CA LYS A 296 -0.07 -13.46 -12.37
C LYS A 296 0.71 -12.59 -11.38
N ALA A 297 1.64 -11.76 -11.86
CA ALA A 297 2.37 -10.82 -11.01
C ALA A 297 1.44 -9.74 -10.43
N LEU A 298 0.56 -9.17 -11.24
CA LEU A 298 -0.40 -8.16 -10.76
C LEU A 298 -1.39 -8.75 -9.74
N MET A 299 -1.92 -9.95 -9.98
CA MET A 299 -2.78 -10.65 -9.02
C MET A 299 -2.06 -10.97 -7.71
N ARG A 300 -0.74 -11.25 -7.75
CA ARG A 300 0.06 -11.50 -6.55
C ARG A 300 0.19 -10.26 -5.66
N TYR A 301 0.28 -9.07 -6.26
CA TYR A 301 0.49 -7.80 -5.56
C TYR A 301 -0.74 -6.89 -5.58
N GLN A 302 -1.93 -7.41 -5.88
CA GLN A 302 -3.16 -6.62 -5.87
C GLN A 302 -3.52 -6.20 -4.43
N TYR A 303 -4.20 -5.06 -4.28
CA TYR A 303 -4.59 -4.53 -2.97
C TYR A 303 -5.75 -3.55 -3.07
N THR A 304 -6.41 -3.33 -1.92
CA THR A 304 -7.44 -2.30 -1.73
C THR A 304 -7.02 -1.37 -0.59
N ILE A 305 -7.21 -0.06 -0.76
CA ILE A 305 -6.96 0.92 0.31
C ILE A 305 -8.30 1.40 0.84
N VAL A 306 -8.43 1.41 2.17
CA VAL A 306 -9.64 1.85 2.87
C VAL A 306 -9.30 2.90 3.91
N GLN A 307 -10.32 3.68 4.28
CA GLN A 307 -10.38 4.33 5.58
C GLN A 307 -11.04 3.34 6.54
N PRO A 308 -10.27 2.62 7.38
CA PRO A 308 -10.85 1.58 8.22
C PRO A 308 -11.77 2.20 9.28
N ASP A 309 -12.89 1.53 9.55
CA ASP A 309 -13.75 1.84 10.71
C ASP A 309 -13.09 1.26 11.97
N ALA A 310 -12.02 1.92 12.42
CA ALA A 310 -11.19 1.49 13.54
C ALA A 310 -10.83 2.67 14.45
N LEU A 311 -10.79 2.41 15.76
CA LEU A 311 -10.37 3.37 16.76
C LEU A 311 -9.23 2.79 17.59
N PHE A 312 -8.26 3.64 17.90
CA PHE A 312 -7.09 3.31 18.72
C PHE A 312 -7.00 4.27 19.89
N TYR A 313 -6.90 3.72 21.10
CA TYR A 313 -6.73 4.48 22.33
C TYR A 313 -5.52 3.96 23.10
N MET A 314 -4.68 4.89 23.55
CA MET A 314 -3.64 4.66 24.53
C MET A 314 -4.23 5.02 25.90
N ILE A 315 -4.45 4.02 26.72
CA ILE A 315 -5.11 4.13 28.02
C ILE A 315 -4.12 4.67 29.04
N THR A 316 -4.38 5.88 29.53
CA THR A 316 -3.50 6.57 30.48
C THR A 316 -4.04 6.56 31.91
N ASP A 317 -5.34 6.72 32.08
CA ASP A 317 -5.99 6.93 33.38
C ASP A 317 -7.50 6.64 33.34
N ALA A 318 -8.12 6.58 34.53
CA ALA A 318 -9.52 6.22 34.71
C ALA A 318 -10.50 7.26 34.13
N GLU A 319 -10.14 8.56 34.17
CA GLU A 319 -10.99 9.64 33.66
C GLU A 319 -11.13 9.55 32.14
N GLN A 320 -10.01 9.30 31.44
CA GLN A 320 -9.99 9.06 30.01
C GLN A 320 -10.89 7.87 29.63
N VAL A 321 -10.81 6.75 30.35
CA VAL A 321 -11.66 5.57 30.06
C VAL A 321 -13.14 5.90 30.22
N GLU A 322 -13.54 6.58 31.30
CA GLU A 322 -14.94 6.93 31.54
C GLU A 322 -15.48 7.86 30.44
N HIS A 323 -14.69 8.84 30.00
CA HIS A 323 -15.13 9.84 29.02
C HIS A 323 -15.06 9.38 27.57
N VAL A 324 -14.03 8.62 27.21
CA VAL A 324 -13.71 8.30 25.81
C VAL A 324 -14.18 6.89 25.42
N LEU A 325 -14.35 6.00 26.40
CA LEU A 325 -14.78 4.62 26.18
C LEU A 325 -16.17 4.33 26.77
N ILE A 326 -16.37 4.50 28.09
CA ILE A 326 -17.65 4.12 28.70
C ILE A 326 -18.81 4.99 28.18
N LYS A 327 -18.67 6.32 28.22
CA LYS A 327 -19.75 7.21 27.75
C LYS A 327 -20.13 6.92 26.28
N PRO A 328 -19.19 6.86 25.31
CA PRO A 328 -19.56 6.60 23.93
C PRO A 328 -20.08 5.18 23.68
N PHE A 329 -19.39 4.15 24.16
CA PHE A 329 -19.69 2.77 23.76
C PHE A 329 -20.77 2.10 24.60
N ILE A 330 -20.84 2.43 25.90
CA ILE A 330 -21.82 1.82 26.81
C ILE A 330 -23.06 2.71 26.94
N LYS A 331 -22.88 4.01 27.25
CA LYS A 331 -24.03 4.90 27.50
C LYS A 331 -24.71 5.38 26.23
N HIS A 332 -23.95 5.59 25.15
CA HIS A 332 -24.47 6.07 23.87
C HIS A 332 -24.48 4.99 22.77
N GLU A 333 -24.21 3.73 23.12
CA GLU A 333 -24.26 2.56 22.22
C GLU A 333 -23.48 2.74 20.90
N LYS A 334 -22.39 3.52 20.93
CA LYS A 334 -21.53 3.70 19.75
C LYS A 334 -20.94 2.36 19.34
N LYS A 335 -21.03 2.03 18.05
CA LYS A 335 -20.38 0.86 17.46
C LYS A 335 -19.27 1.26 16.51
N VAL A 336 -18.12 0.61 16.66
CA VAL A 336 -16.96 0.72 15.76
C VAL A 336 -16.67 -0.65 15.16
N GLY A 337 -16.15 -0.69 13.95
CA GLY A 337 -15.67 -1.93 13.34
C GLY A 337 -14.64 -2.62 14.22
N GLN A 338 -13.57 -1.92 14.55
CA GLN A 338 -12.47 -2.43 15.37
C GLN A 338 -12.06 -1.41 16.44
N LEU A 339 -11.84 -1.88 17.66
CA LEU A 339 -11.36 -1.08 18.77
C LEU A 339 -10.03 -1.66 19.25
N CYS A 340 -9.00 -0.84 19.36
CA CYS A 340 -7.65 -1.24 19.77
C CYS A 340 -7.24 -0.42 21.00
N LEU A 341 -6.83 -1.09 22.08
CA LEU A 341 -6.65 -0.49 23.40
C LEU A 341 -5.25 -0.79 23.96
N ASN A 342 -4.29 0.12 23.79
CA ASN A 342 -2.96 -0.04 24.35
C ASN A 342 -2.88 0.48 25.80
N ASP A 343 -2.14 -0.19 26.68
CA ASP A 343 -1.87 0.29 28.03
C ASP A 343 -0.65 1.22 28.07
N ASP A 344 -0.88 2.50 28.34
CA ASP A 344 0.17 3.53 28.48
C ASP A 344 0.05 4.24 29.84
N VAL A 345 -0.27 3.45 30.87
CA VAL A 345 -0.48 3.93 32.24
C VAL A 345 0.87 4.27 32.87
N VAL A 346 1.10 5.56 33.15
CA VAL A 346 2.38 6.04 33.72
C VAL A 346 2.33 6.12 35.25
N SER A 347 1.14 6.28 35.83
CA SER A 347 0.99 6.38 37.29
C SER A 347 1.39 5.06 37.97
N GLN A 348 2.11 5.16 39.09
CA GLN A 348 2.44 4.03 39.96
C GLN A 348 1.67 4.08 41.28
N GLU A 349 0.79 5.07 41.46
CA GLU A 349 0.02 5.22 42.69
C GLU A 349 -1.07 4.15 42.76
N ALA A 350 -1.12 3.41 43.88
CA ALA A 350 -2.04 2.28 44.03
C ALA A 350 -3.52 2.69 43.90
N GLY A 351 -3.87 3.91 44.31
CA GLY A 351 -5.22 4.46 44.17
C GLY A 351 -5.62 4.65 42.70
N ASP A 352 -4.77 5.28 41.91
CA ASP A 352 -5.00 5.50 40.48
C ASP A 352 -5.13 4.18 39.71
N LEU A 353 -4.24 3.23 40.01
CA LEU A 353 -4.24 1.91 39.38
C LEU A 353 -5.51 1.12 39.72
N GLN A 354 -5.98 1.19 40.97
CA GLN A 354 -7.21 0.55 41.40
C GLN A 354 -8.44 1.19 40.73
N ALA A 355 -8.50 2.52 40.67
CA ALA A 355 -9.57 3.23 39.99
C ALA A 355 -9.63 2.88 38.50
N LEU A 356 -8.46 2.85 37.83
CA LEU A 356 -8.39 2.46 36.42
C LEU A 356 -8.87 1.02 36.21
N LYS A 357 -8.42 0.09 37.06
CA LYS A 357 -8.86 -1.31 37.01
C LYS A 357 -10.37 -1.43 37.10
N GLU A 358 -11.00 -0.73 38.04
CA GLU A 358 -12.46 -0.75 38.21
C GLU A 358 -13.22 -0.22 36.98
N VAL A 359 -12.74 0.89 36.41
CA VAL A 359 -13.37 1.48 35.22
C VAL A 359 -13.16 0.60 33.97
N MET A 360 -11.98 -0.02 33.82
CA MET A 360 -11.72 -0.95 32.71
C MET A 360 -12.54 -2.24 32.84
N SER A 361 -12.70 -2.80 34.04
CA SER A 361 -13.60 -3.95 34.25
C SER A 361 -15.02 -3.61 33.83
N ARG A 362 -15.55 -2.45 34.26
CA ARG A 362 -16.88 -1.98 33.85
C ARG A 362 -17.00 -1.81 32.34
N LEU A 363 -15.94 -1.36 31.67
CA LEU A 363 -15.93 -1.25 30.21
C LEU A 363 -16.05 -2.63 29.55
N PHE A 364 -15.21 -3.60 29.95
CA PHE A 364 -15.23 -4.93 29.34
C PHE A 364 -16.52 -5.69 29.64
N GLU A 365 -17.02 -5.64 30.87
CA GLU A 365 -18.33 -6.21 31.24
C GLU A 365 -19.48 -5.56 30.44
N GLY A 366 -19.38 -4.26 30.13
CA GLY A 366 -20.35 -3.58 29.29
C GLY A 366 -20.24 -3.93 27.80
N LEU A 367 -19.03 -4.10 27.28
CA LEU A 367 -18.78 -4.43 25.86
C LEU A 367 -19.05 -5.90 25.55
N LEU A 368 -18.69 -6.79 26.48
CA LEU A 368 -18.71 -8.25 26.37
C LEU A 368 -19.41 -8.83 27.63
N PRO A 369 -20.73 -8.61 27.78
CA PRO A 369 -21.46 -9.00 28.99
C PRO A 369 -21.64 -10.51 29.13
N GLU A 370 -21.52 -11.24 28.03
CA GLU A 370 -21.62 -12.70 28.02
C GLU A 370 -20.22 -13.31 28.13
N LYS A 371 -20.04 -14.20 29.12
CA LYS A 371 -18.79 -14.97 29.22
C LYS A 371 -18.56 -15.78 27.96
N SER A 372 -17.33 -15.72 27.47
CA SER A 372 -16.89 -16.58 26.38
C SER A 372 -16.97 -18.05 26.79
N SER A 373 -17.24 -18.96 25.85
CA SER A 373 -17.14 -20.40 26.10
C SER A 373 -15.72 -20.89 26.44
N PHE A 374 -14.73 -20.01 26.32
CA PHE A 374 -13.32 -20.25 26.67
C PHE A 374 -12.93 -19.63 28.02
N GLU A 375 -13.84 -18.92 28.68
CA GLU A 375 -13.67 -18.39 30.03
C GLU A 375 -14.37 -19.35 31.01
N GLU A 376 -13.58 -20.14 31.75
CA GLU A 376 -14.07 -21.02 32.82
C GLU A 376 -14.61 -20.24 34.04
#